data_AF-A0A386PPI3-F1
#
_entry.id   AF-A0A386PPI3-F1
#
_cell.length_a   1.000
_cell.length_b   1.000
_cell.length_c   1.000
_cell.angle_alpha   90.00
_cell.angle_beta   90.00
_cell.angle_gamma   90.00
#
_symmetry.space_group_name_H-M   'P 1'
#
loop_
_entity.id
_entity.type
_entity.pdbx_description
1 polymer ?
#
loop_
_entity_poly.entity_id
_entity_poly.type
_entity_poly.pdbx_seq_one_letter_code
_entity_poly.pdbx_strand_id
1 'polypeptide(L)'
;MRYINMVNILVLMFLVCCKQYEFESDAEDEARVAEADAGVVAQKAAEEISKLTGKGVEEIKALSQEDLEKLAKEVEEDSEKFLVSARGGSSNNNNAKKAELIKVVKSSAEKFEKAFKTLSKAGYDSNISGVVIESMKPALEKLGLVEKLVGIANGSDSNSNKEAMKKALKESGVSDLDTCSSDINGGNPLNNGNRCMNNLLKSVENSFNKGVDKNIRDNLEEAPEKFKLSLQSLVKAAKDLSDAAGLIAALFN
;
A
#
# COMPACT_ATOMS: atom_id res chain seq x y z
N MET A 1 -15.67 0.76 57.84
CA MET A 1 -14.51 0.46 56.95
C MET A 1 -14.87 -0.27 55.64
N ARG A 2 -16.01 -0.97 55.51
CA ARG A 2 -16.35 -1.68 54.24
C ARG A 2 -16.74 -0.75 53.06
N TYR A 3 -17.28 0.44 53.32
CA TYR A 3 -17.68 1.40 52.27
C TYR A 3 -16.50 2.14 51.62
N ILE A 4 -15.40 2.35 52.34
CA ILE A 4 -14.19 3.02 51.80
C ILE A 4 -13.55 2.18 50.70
N ASN A 5 -13.57 0.84 50.84
CA ASN A 5 -13.05 -0.06 49.80
C ASN A 5 -13.91 -0.10 48.53
N MET A 6 -15.23 0.01 48.61
CA MET A 6 -16.10 0.03 47.42
C MET A 6 -15.96 1.32 46.61
N VAL A 7 -15.88 2.47 47.28
CA VAL A 7 -15.73 3.78 46.61
C VAL A 7 -14.38 3.85 45.88
N ASN A 8 -13.32 3.30 46.46
CA ASN A 8 -11.98 3.30 45.84
C ASN A 8 -11.92 2.40 44.59
N ILE A 9 -12.62 1.25 44.60
CA ILE A 9 -12.73 0.36 43.43
C ILE A 9 -13.55 1.01 42.31
N LEU A 10 -14.64 1.71 42.65
CA LEU A 10 -15.47 2.42 41.66
C LEU A 10 -14.74 3.59 41.01
N VAL A 11 -13.94 4.36 41.76
CA VAL A 11 -13.12 5.46 41.21
C VAL A 11 -12.01 4.91 40.31
N LEU A 12 -11.38 3.79 40.67
CA LEU A 12 -10.42 3.09 39.81
C LEU A 12 -11.07 2.56 38.52
N MET A 13 -12.25 1.95 38.60
CA MET A 13 -13.00 1.55 37.41
C MET A 13 -13.35 2.75 36.52
N PHE A 14 -13.79 3.87 37.09
CA PHE A 14 -14.08 5.08 36.32
C PHE A 14 -12.83 5.64 35.62
N LEU A 15 -11.69 5.70 36.30
CA LEU A 15 -10.43 6.17 35.71
C LEU A 15 -9.91 5.22 34.61
N VAL A 16 -10.07 3.91 34.80
CA VAL A 16 -9.73 2.90 33.78
C VAL A 16 -10.67 3.01 32.59
N CYS A 17 -11.98 3.13 32.80
CA CYS A 17 -12.96 3.30 31.73
C CYS A 17 -12.78 4.62 30.97
N CYS A 18 -12.45 5.74 31.64
CA CYS A 18 -12.18 7.01 30.95
C CYS A 18 -10.94 6.92 30.06
N LYS A 19 -9.83 6.33 30.55
CA LYS A 19 -8.64 6.14 29.72
C LYS A 19 -8.89 5.17 28.57
N GLN A 20 -9.66 4.12 28.80
CA GLN A 20 -10.00 3.14 27.79
C GLN A 20 -10.90 3.74 26.70
N TYR A 21 -11.82 4.63 27.06
CA TYR A 21 -12.64 5.39 26.12
C TYR A 21 -11.82 6.38 25.27
N GLU A 22 -10.85 7.07 25.86
CA GLU A 22 -9.93 7.93 25.11
C GLU A 22 -9.10 7.13 24.09
N PHE A 23 -8.55 5.98 24.49
CA PHE A 23 -7.80 5.11 23.58
C PHE A 23 -8.66 4.49 22.47
N GLU A 24 -9.92 4.15 22.78
CA GLU A 24 -10.88 3.63 21.80
C GLU A 24 -11.27 4.70 20.78
N SER A 25 -11.55 5.93 21.24
CA SER A 25 -11.83 7.08 20.37
C SER A 25 -10.64 7.41 19.46
N ASP A 26 -9.42 7.43 20.00
CA ASP A 26 -8.20 7.68 19.22
C ASP A 26 -7.99 6.59 18.14
N ALA A 27 -8.27 5.32 18.46
CA ALA A 27 -8.15 4.22 17.51
C ALA A 27 -9.20 4.30 16.38
N GLU A 28 -10.43 4.71 16.69
CA GLU A 28 -11.48 4.94 15.69
C GLU A 28 -11.12 6.12 14.78
N ASP A 29 -10.68 7.25 15.34
CA ASP A 29 -10.28 8.42 14.57
C ASP A 29 -9.09 8.11 13.65
N GLU A 30 -8.07 7.41 14.15
CA GLU A 30 -6.93 7.00 13.33
C GLU A 30 -7.33 6.02 12.21
N ALA A 31 -8.25 5.08 12.48
CA ALA A 31 -8.75 4.16 11.48
C ALA A 31 -9.55 4.88 10.38
N ARG A 32 -10.36 5.88 10.74
CA ARG A 32 -11.10 6.71 9.77
C ARG A 32 -10.18 7.60 8.95
N VAL A 33 -9.13 8.16 9.55
CA VAL A 33 -8.10 8.91 8.82
C VAL A 33 -7.39 8.00 7.82
N ALA A 34 -7.06 6.77 8.21
CA ALA A 34 -6.45 5.79 7.32
C ALA A 34 -7.39 5.40 6.16
N GLU A 35 -8.68 5.14 6.42
CA GLU A 35 -9.70 4.88 5.39
C GLU A 35 -9.80 6.04 4.39
N ALA A 36 -9.99 7.27 4.88
CA ALA A 36 -10.15 8.43 4.01
C ALA A 36 -8.90 8.69 3.15
N ASP A 37 -7.70 8.54 3.74
CA ASP A 37 -6.46 8.73 3.01
C ASP A 37 -6.26 7.65 1.94
N ALA A 38 -6.47 6.37 2.29
CA ALA A 38 -6.35 5.26 1.36
C ALA A 38 -7.33 5.39 0.17
N GLY A 39 -8.57 5.78 0.44
CA GLY A 39 -9.57 6.02 -0.61
C GLY A 39 -9.16 7.15 -1.58
N VAL A 40 -8.54 8.22 -1.07
CA VAL A 40 -7.98 9.30 -1.92
C VAL A 40 -6.82 8.77 -2.77
N VAL A 41 -5.96 7.92 -2.20
CA VAL A 41 -4.84 7.33 -2.95
C VAL A 41 -5.34 6.40 -4.07
N ALA A 42 -6.30 5.53 -3.78
CA ALA A 42 -6.91 4.64 -4.77
C ALA A 42 -7.58 5.43 -5.90
N GLN A 43 -8.29 6.51 -5.56
CA GLN A 43 -8.86 7.45 -6.54
C GLN A 43 -7.76 8.04 -7.43
N LYS A 44 -6.66 8.56 -6.86
CA LYS A 44 -5.55 9.13 -7.63
C LYS A 44 -4.89 8.11 -8.56
N ALA A 45 -4.69 6.89 -8.10
CA ALA A 45 -4.14 5.81 -8.93
C ALA A 45 -5.08 5.51 -10.12
N ALA A 46 -6.38 5.37 -9.85
CA ALA A 46 -7.38 5.11 -10.89
C ALA A 46 -7.49 6.26 -11.91
N GLU A 47 -7.39 7.51 -11.46
CA GLU A 47 -7.36 8.69 -12.35
C GLU A 47 -6.16 8.71 -13.28
N GLU A 48 -4.97 8.34 -12.81
CA GLU A 48 -3.79 8.31 -13.66
C GLU A 48 -3.85 7.16 -14.68
N ILE A 49 -4.35 5.98 -14.31
CA ILE A 49 -4.58 4.90 -15.29
C ILE A 49 -5.69 5.28 -16.28
N SER A 50 -6.72 5.99 -15.83
CA SER A 50 -7.82 6.48 -16.68
C SER A 50 -7.30 7.43 -17.75
N LYS A 51 -6.40 8.35 -17.39
CA LYS A 51 -5.74 9.24 -18.35
C LYS A 51 -4.89 8.49 -19.38
N LEU A 52 -4.27 7.38 -19.00
CA LEU A 52 -3.41 6.60 -19.89
C LEU A 52 -4.20 5.68 -20.83
N THR A 53 -5.37 5.19 -20.39
CA THR A 53 -6.14 4.15 -21.09
C THR A 53 -7.39 4.70 -21.77
N GLY A 54 -7.79 5.94 -21.46
CA GLY A 54 -9.03 6.54 -21.93
C GLY A 54 -10.31 5.94 -21.32
N LYS A 55 -10.19 5.02 -20.36
CA LYS A 55 -11.32 4.39 -19.65
C LYS A 55 -11.81 5.25 -18.50
N GLY A 56 -13.08 5.11 -18.11
CA GLY A 56 -13.65 5.83 -16.98
C GLY A 56 -13.04 5.39 -15.64
N VAL A 57 -12.88 6.31 -14.68
CA VAL A 57 -12.30 5.99 -13.35
C VAL A 57 -13.06 4.87 -12.64
N GLU A 58 -14.39 4.88 -12.71
CA GLU A 58 -15.23 3.82 -12.13
C GLU A 58 -15.08 2.49 -12.86
N GLU A 59 -14.85 2.52 -14.18
CA GLU A 59 -14.55 1.31 -14.94
C GLU A 59 -13.21 0.72 -14.49
N ILE A 60 -12.21 1.57 -14.24
CA ILE A 60 -10.86 1.16 -13.79
C ILE A 60 -10.90 0.54 -12.40
N LYS A 61 -11.63 1.15 -11.47
CA LYS A 61 -11.79 0.64 -10.10
C LYS A 61 -12.54 -0.69 -10.05
N ALA A 62 -13.35 -0.97 -11.07
CA ALA A 62 -14.08 -2.23 -11.19
C ALA A 62 -13.28 -3.35 -11.87
N LEU A 63 -12.09 -3.06 -12.42
CA LEU A 63 -11.28 -4.06 -13.11
C LEU A 63 -10.76 -5.11 -12.12
N SER A 64 -10.82 -6.37 -12.55
CA SER A 64 -10.15 -7.45 -11.85
C SER A 64 -8.63 -7.36 -12.05
N GLN A 65 -7.87 -8.06 -11.21
CA GLN A 65 -6.41 -8.14 -11.35
C GLN A 65 -5.98 -8.65 -12.74
N GLU A 66 -6.69 -9.64 -13.29
CA GLU A 66 -6.43 -10.15 -14.65
C GLU A 66 -6.76 -9.11 -15.72
N ASP A 67 -7.79 -8.30 -15.51
CA ASP A 67 -8.16 -7.24 -16.46
C ASP A 67 -7.21 -6.05 -16.38
N LEU A 68 -6.63 -5.76 -15.21
CA LEU A 68 -5.56 -4.77 -15.04
C LEU A 68 -4.27 -5.21 -15.75
N GLU A 69 -3.92 -6.50 -15.68
CA GLU A 69 -2.77 -7.05 -16.40
C GLU A 69 -2.97 -7.02 -17.93
N LYS A 70 -4.19 -7.27 -18.41
CA LYS A 70 -4.55 -7.10 -19.84
C LYS A 70 -4.49 -5.64 -20.26
N LEU A 71 -5.04 -4.73 -19.45
CA LEU A 71 -4.99 -3.29 -19.69
C LEU A 71 -3.56 -2.81 -19.87
N ALA A 72 -2.65 -3.28 -19.04
CA ALA A 72 -1.25 -2.88 -19.08
C ALA A 72 -0.55 -3.36 -20.36
N LYS A 73 -0.91 -4.55 -20.87
CA LYS A 73 -0.44 -5.04 -22.18
C LYS A 73 -1.06 -4.27 -23.34
N GLU A 74 -2.35 -3.93 -23.26
CA GLU A 74 -3.02 -3.09 -24.26
C GLU A 74 -2.37 -1.69 -24.32
N VAL A 75 -1.98 -1.12 -23.19
CA VAL A 75 -1.23 0.16 -23.12
C VAL A 75 0.16 0.03 -23.75
N GLU A 76 0.85 -1.10 -23.59
CA GLU A 76 2.16 -1.37 -24.22
C GLU A 76 2.03 -1.48 -25.75
N GLU A 77 1.04 -2.26 -26.23
CA GLU A 77 0.76 -2.48 -27.65
C GLU A 77 0.25 -1.21 -28.36
N ASP A 78 -0.60 -0.42 -27.71
CA ASP A 78 -1.02 0.87 -28.23
C ASP A 78 0.11 1.91 -28.11
N SER A 79 1.05 1.80 -27.16
CA SER A 79 2.20 2.72 -27.08
C SER A 79 3.11 2.62 -28.30
N GLU A 80 3.29 1.44 -28.91
CA GLU A 80 4.08 1.34 -30.16
C GLU A 80 3.40 2.08 -31.32
N LYS A 81 2.06 2.18 -31.33
CA LYS A 81 1.31 3.03 -32.26
C LYS A 81 1.23 4.50 -31.82
N PHE A 82 1.17 4.78 -30.52
CA PHE A 82 1.05 6.13 -29.94
C PHE A 82 2.38 6.88 -29.88
N LEU A 83 3.52 6.19 -29.83
CA LEU A 83 4.86 6.80 -29.84
C LEU A 83 5.15 7.55 -31.16
N VAL A 84 4.43 7.23 -32.24
CA VAL A 84 4.52 7.97 -33.51
C VAL A 84 3.74 9.30 -33.44
N SER A 85 2.69 9.39 -32.61
CA SER A 85 1.78 10.55 -32.52
C SER A 85 1.92 11.40 -31.26
N ALA A 86 2.56 10.92 -30.18
CA ALA A 86 2.69 11.62 -28.89
C ALA A 86 4.13 12.06 -28.57
N ARG A 87 4.85 12.60 -29.57
CA ARG A 87 6.19 13.20 -29.40
C ARG A 87 6.22 14.48 -28.53
N GLY A 88 5.17 14.76 -27.75
CA GLY A 88 5.03 15.92 -26.86
C GLY A 88 5.02 15.62 -25.36
N GLY A 89 4.93 14.34 -24.94
CA GLY A 89 5.03 13.95 -23.54
C GLY A 89 6.41 13.39 -23.21
N SER A 90 7.31 14.19 -22.66
CA SER A 90 8.65 13.73 -22.26
C SER A 90 8.55 12.55 -21.28
N SER A 91 9.26 11.45 -21.56
CA SER A 91 9.37 10.24 -20.71
C SER A 91 9.69 10.56 -19.23
N ASN A 92 10.39 11.67 -18.98
CA ASN A 92 10.69 12.16 -17.62
C ASN A 92 9.44 12.53 -16.79
N ASN A 93 8.36 13.01 -17.42
CA ASN A 93 7.13 13.38 -16.69
C ASN A 93 6.37 12.16 -16.17
N ASN A 94 6.46 11.02 -16.85
CA ASN A 94 5.75 9.80 -16.44
C ASN A 94 6.38 9.16 -15.22
N ASN A 95 7.71 9.14 -15.13
CA ASN A 95 8.40 8.55 -13.98
C ASN A 95 8.35 9.46 -12.72
N ALA A 96 8.30 10.78 -12.88
CA ALA A 96 8.05 11.70 -11.76
C ALA A 96 6.67 11.49 -11.12
N LYS A 97 5.63 11.30 -11.95
CA LYS A 97 4.28 10.96 -11.49
C LYS A 97 4.22 9.61 -10.79
N LYS A 98 4.88 8.59 -11.35
CA LYS A 98 4.98 7.27 -10.70
C LYS A 98 5.63 7.40 -9.30
N ALA A 99 6.70 8.17 -9.19
CA ALA A 99 7.36 8.42 -7.90
C ALA A 99 6.43 9.09 -6.88
N GLU A 100 5.65 10.08 -7.32
CA GLU A 100 4.67 10.75 -6.47
C GLU A 100 3.57 9.79 -5.99
N LEU A 101 3.01 8.99 -6.90
CA LEU A 101 2.00 7.98 -6.56
C LEU A 101 2.52 6.97 -5.53
N ILE A 102 3.73 6.44 -5.73
CA ILE A 102 4.35 5.48 -4.80
C ILE A 102 4.56 6.11 -3.42
N LYS A 103 5.03 7.36 -3.37
CA LYS A 103 5.24 8.08 -2.13
C LYS A 103 3.92 8.29 -1.37
N VAL A 104 2.85 8.61 -2.09
CA VAL A 104 1.52 8.79 -1.50
C VAL A 104 0.96 7.46 -0.98
N VAL A 105 1.08 6.35 -1.74
CA VAL A 105 0.70 5.00 -1.26
C VAL A 105 1.48 4.61 -0.02
N LYS A 106 2.80 4.82 -0.01
CA LYS A 106 3.64 4.52 1.14
C LYS A 106 3.21 5.31 2.38
N SER A 107 3.00 6.61 2.25
CA SER A 107 2.54 7.45 3.37
C SER A 107 1.18 6.98 3.90
N SER A 108 0.28 6.56 3.01
CA SER A 108 -1.03 6.03 3.38
C SER A 108 -0.92 4.67 4.10
N ALA A 109 -0.05 3.79 3.61
CA ALA A 109 0.29 2.52 4.28
C ALA A 109 0.91 2.73 5.68
N GLU A 110 1.74 3.76 5.87
CA GLU A 110 2.30 4.12 7.18
C GLU A 110 1.21 4.62 8.15
N LYS A 111 0.23 5.38 7.66
CA LYS A 111 -0.94 5.78 8.47
C LYS A 111 -1.80 4.57 8.84
N PHE A 112 -1.99 3.65 7.91
CA PHE A 112 -2.66 2.38 8.17
C PHE A 112 -1.95 1.58 9.28
N GLU A 113 -0.61 1.48 9.21
CA GLU A 113 0.20 0.84 10.27
C GLU A 113 0.05 1.52 11.62
N LYS A 114 0.07 2.85 11.63
CA LYS A 114 -0.16 3.61 12.85
C LYS A 114 -1.52 3.29 13.45
N ALA A 115 -2.59 3.36 12.65
CA ALA A 115 -3.95 3.09 13.08
C ALA A 115 -4.12 1.66 13.63
N PHE A 116 -3.56 0.66 12.94
CA PHE A 116 -3.61 -0.73 13.42
C PHE A 116 -2.83 -0.91 14.73
N LYS A 117 -1.64 -0.32 14.87
CA LYS A 117 -0.86 -0.34 16.12
C LYS A 117 -1.58 0.37 17.27
N THR A 118 -2.29 1.46 17.00
CA THR A 118 -3.10 2.17 18.01
C THR A 118 -4.26 1.31 18.47
N LEU A 119 -4.94 0.62 17.55
CA LEU A 119 -6.00 -0.33 17.87
C LEU A 119 -5.46 -1.51 18.72
N SER A 120 -4.29 -2.05 18.41
CA SER A 120 -3.63 -3.07 19.26
C SER A 120 -3.33 -2.53 20.66
N LYS A 121 -2.83 -1.29 20.78
CA LYS A 121 -2.57 -0.64 22.09
C LYS A 121 -3.85 -0.37 22.88
N ALA A 122 -4.96 -0.11 22.21
CA ALA A 122 -6.28 0.04 22.83
C ALA A 122 -6.86 -1.29 23.36
N GLY A 123 -6.15 -2.40 23.13
CA GLY A 123 -6.50 -3.72 23.66
C GLY A 123 -7.14 -4.65 22.63
N TYR A 124 -7.01 -4.36 21.33
CA TYR A 124 -7.29 -5.35 20.29
C TYR A 124 -6.12 -6.33 20.19
N ASP A 125 -6.17 -7.34 21.05
CA ASP A 125 -5.26 -8.48 21.03
C ASP A 125 -5.98 -9.69 20.44
N SER A 126 -5.81 -9.89 19.13
CA SER A 126 -6.37 -11.04 18.42
C SER A 126 -5.24 -11.89 17.86
N ASN A 127 -5.55 -13.16 17.64
CA ASN A 127 -4.69 -14.11 16.93
C ASN A 127 -4.27 -13.61 15.52
N ILE A 128 -5.02 -12.69 14.90
CA ILE A 128 -4.67 -12.12 13.60
C ILE A 128 -3.71 -10.94 13.68
N SER A 129 -3.53 -10.30 14.85
CA SER A 129 -2.72 -9.09 14.97
C SER A 129 -1.27 -9.33 14.54
N GLY A 130 -0.71 -10.51 14.86
CA GLY A 130 0.60 -10.94 14.38
C GLY A 130 0.65 -11.07 12.85
N VAL A 131 -0.34 -11.74 12.26
CA VAL A 131 -0.43 -11.95 10.80
C VAL A 131 -0.52 -10.64 10.04
N VAL A 132 -1.33 -9.70 10.53
CA VAL A 132 -1.48 -8.37 9.93
C VAL A 132 -0.15 -7.61 9.99
N ILE A 133 0.51 -7.56 11.15
CA ILE A 133 1.81 -6.88 11.31
C ILE A 133 2.90 -7.52 10.43
N GLU A 134 2.97 -8.85 10.39
CA GLU A 134 3.91 -9.61 9.57
C GLU A 134 3.67 -9.44 8.07
N SER A 135 2.43 -9.15 7.65
CA SER A 135 2.10 -8.85 6.26
C SER A 135 2.43 -7.40 5.88
N MET A 136 2.25 -6.46 6.81
CA MET A 136 2.43 -5.03 6.57
C MET A 136 3.90 -4.60 6.52
N LYS A 137 4.72 -5.10 7.45
CA LYS A 137 6.14 -4.74 7.51
C LYS A 137 6.86 -4.97 6.17
N PRO A 138 6.81 -6.17 5.56
CA PRO A 138 7.44 -6.39 4.27
C PRO A 138 6.78 -5.60 3.14
N ALA A 139 5.49 -5.24 3.24
CA ALA A 139 4.83 -4.39 2.25
C ALA A 139 5.38 -2.95 2.27
N LEU A 140 5.56 -2.38 3.47
CA LEU A 140 6.16 -1.05 3.65
C LEU A 140 7.62 -1.01 3.19
N GLU A 141 8.40 -2.05 3.51
CA GLU A 141 9.79 -2.15 3.05
C GLU A 141 9.87 -2.24 1.52
N LYS A 142 8.99 -3.02 0.88
CA LYS A 142 8.89 -3.08 -0.59
C LYS A 142 8.47 -1.75 -1.21
N LEU A 143 7.49 -1.04 -0.63
CA LEU A 143 7.11 0.30 -1.09
C LEU A 143 8.28 1.29 -0.99
N GLY A 144 9.04 1.24 0.10
CA GLY A 144 10.25 2.05 0.25
C GLY A 144 11.34 1.71 -0.77
N LEU A 145 11.50 0.43 -1.11
CA LEU A 145 12.42 0.00 -2.14
C LEU A 145 11.96 0.48 -3.53
N VAL A 146 10.68 0.33 -3.87
CA VAL A 146 10.13 0.82 -5.14
C VAL A 146 10.30 2.34 -5.27
N GLU A 147 10.03 3.11 -4.20
CA GLU A 147 10.28 4.57 -4.17
C GLU A 147 11.74 4.90 -4.52
N LYS A 148 12.69 4.18 -3.91
CA LYS A 148 14.13 4.35 -4.16
C LYS A 148 14.51 3.97 -5.60
N LEU A 149 13.97 2.87 -6.12
CA LEU A 149 14.24 2.38 -7.48
C LEU A 149 13.71 3.35 -8.54
N VAL A 150 12.50 3.88 -8.39
CA VAL A 150 11.97 4.92 -9.29
C VAL A 150 12.80 6.19 -9.24
N GLY A 151 13.23 6.59 -8.04
CA GLY A 151 14.14 7.73 -7.86
C GLY A 151 15.45 7.56 -8.65
N ILE A 152 16.01 6.35 -8.66
CA ILE A 152 17.20 6.02 -9.46
C ILE A 152 16.88 5.99 -10.96
N ALA A 153 15.73 5.45 -11.36
CA ALA A 153 15.32 5.39 -12.77
C ALA A 153 15.17 6.78 -13.42
N ASN A 154 14.94 7.83 -12.62
CA ASN A 154 14.87 9.23 -13.06
C ASN A 154 16.24 9.88 -13.31
N GLY A 155 17.34 9.20 -13.00
CA GLY A 155 18.69 9.68 -13.30
C GLY A 155 18.99 9.69 -14.80
N SER A 156 19.83 10.62 -15.26
CA SER A 156 20.16 10.82 -16.68
C SER A 156 21.18 9.84 -17.27
N ASP A 157 21.85 9.02 -16.46
CA ASP A 157 22.85 8.04 -16.91
C ASP A 157 22.37 6.60 -16.67
N SER A 158 22.00 5.90 -17.75
CA SER A 158 21.43 4.55 -17.69
C SER A 158 22.37 3.48 -17.12
N ASN A 159 23.68 3.60 -17.33
CA ASN A 159 24.65 2.63 -16.82
C ASN A 159 24.88 2.85 -15.32
N SER A 160 24.95 4.11 -14.89
CA SER A 160 24.99 4.47 -13.48
C SER A 160 23.73 4.02 -12.74
N ASN A 161 22.56 4.18 -13.36
CA ASN A 161 21.27 3.78 -12.78
C ASN A 161 21.20 2.27 -12.51
N LYS A 162 21.69 1.43 -13.43
CA LYS A 162 21.70 -0.04 -13.25
C LYS A 162 22.49 -0.46 -12.01
N GLU A 163 23.71 0.05 -11.84
CA GLU A 163 24.54 -0.27 -10.68
C GLU A 163 23.97 0.30 -9.38
N ALA A 164 23.40 1.51 -9.44
CA ALA A 164 22.71 2.11 -8.30
C ALA A 164 21.48 1.28 -7.86
N MET A 165 20.69 0.75 -8.80
CA MET A 165 19.56 -0.12 -8.49
C MET A 165 20.01 -1.45 -7.86
N LYS A 166 21.06 -2.09 -8.39
CA LYS A 166 21.64 -3.31 -7.78
C LYS A 166 22.09 -3.07 -6.35
N LYS A 167 22.77 -1.94 -6.12
CA LYS A 167 23.20 -1.53 -4.78
C LYS A 167 21.99 -1.32 -3.86
N ALA A 168 20.95 -0.64 -4.36
CA ALA A 168 19.72 -0.43 -3.61
C ALA A 168 19.02 -1.74 -3.22
N LEU A 169 18.93 -2.72 -4.13
CA LEU A 169 18.39 -4.04 -3.83
C LEU A 169 19.19 -4.73 -2.71
N LYS A 170 20.53 -4.78 -2.85
CA LYS A 170 21.42 -5.44 -1.89
C LYS A 170 21.37 -4.81 -0.50
N GLU A 171 21.21 -3.49 -0.42
CA GLU A 171 21.15 -2.75 0.85
C GLU A 171 19.76 -2.70 1.47
N SER A 172 18.70 -3.09 0.74
CA SER A 172 17.32 -2.92 1.20
C SER A 172 16.93 -3.84 2.36
N GLY A 173 17.63 -4.97 2.53
CA GLY A 173 17.28 -5.98 3.54
C GLY A 173 15.95 -6.71 3.30
N VAL A 174 15.26 -6.43 2.18
CA VAL A 174 14.02 -7.10 1.80
C VAL A 174 14.33 -8.54 1.36
N SER A 175 13.57 -9.51 1.86
CA SER A 175 13.67 -10.90 1.43
C SER A 175 13.10 -11.12 0.02
N ASP A 176 13.50 -12.22 -0.62
CA ASP A 176 12.90 -12.69 -1.88
C ASP A 176 13.08 -11.74 -3.08
N LEU A 177 14.22 -11.03 -3.13
CA LEU A 177 14.59 -10.14 -4.23
C LEU A 177 15.33 -10.83 -5.38
N ASP A 178 15.45 -12.16 -5.37
CA ASP A 178 16.25 -12.91 -6.35
C ASP A 178 15.72 -12.72 -7.78
N THR A 179 14.40 -12.63 -7.94
CA THR A 179 13.74 -12.33 -9.20
C THR A 179 14.04 -10.91 -9.66
N CYS A 180 13.93 -9.93 -8.78
CA CYS A 180 14.28 -8.53 -9.05
C CYS A 180 15.76 -8.35 -9.43
N SER A 181 16.65 -9.07 -8.74
CA SER A 181 18.08 -9.05 -9.00
C SER A 181 18.38 -9.65 -10.38
N SER A 182 17.70 -10.74 -10.73
CA SER A 182 17.76 -11.38 -12.05
C SER A 182 17.23 -10.48 -13.16
N ASP A 183 16.09 -9.82 -12.93
CA ASP A 183 15.49 -8.88 -13.88
C ASP A 183 16.51 -7.78 -14.21
N ILE A 184 17.03 -7.06 -13.21
CA ILE A 184 18.00 -5.96 -13.39
C ILE A 184 19.29 -6.42 -14.09
N ASN A 185 19.69 -7.67 -13.96
CA ASN A 185 20.88 -8.22 -14.59
C ASN A 185 20.74 -8.45 -16.10
N GLY A 186 19.53 -8.54 -16.65
CA GLY A 186 19.31 -8.82 -18.08
C GLY A 186 19.78 -7.71 -19.05
N GLY A 187 19.67 -8.01 -20.35
CA GLY A 187 20.28 -7.25 -21.45
C GLY A 187 19.64 -5.89 -21.78
N ASN A 188 18.44 -5.59 -21.29
CA ASN A 188 17.76 -4.30 -21.52
C ASN A 188 17.38 -3.61 -20.20
N PRO A 189 18.21 -2.68 -19.67
CA PRO A 189 18.10 -2.18 -18.29
C PRO A 189 16.78 -1.48 -17.93
N LEU A 190 16.14 -0.79 -18.89
CA LEU A 190 14.90 -0.03 -18.67
C LEU A 190 13.68 -0.95 -18.48
N ASN A 191 13.48 -1.94 -19.36
CA ASN A 191 12.38 -2.91 -19.24
C ASN A 191 12.55 -3.82 -18.02
N ASN A 192 13.80 -4.07 -17.64
CA ASN A 192 14.15 -4.94 -16.52
C ASN A 192 13.94 -4.29 -15.15
N GLY A 193 14.21 -2.98 -15.01
CA GLY A 193 13.88 -2.23 -13.80
C GLY A 193 12.36 -2.12 -13.59
N ASN A 194 11.62 -1.87 -14.67
CA ASN A 194 10.16 -1.84 -14.68
C ASN A 194 9.55 -3.17 -14.20
N ARG A 195 10.00 -4.30 -14.75
CA ARG A 195 9.55 -5.63 -14.30
C ARG A 195 9.81 -5.88 -12.81
N CYS A 196 10.98 -5.49 -12.30
CA CYS A 196 11.25 -5.58 -10.87
C CYS A 196 10.27 -4.73 -10.03
N MET A 197 10.02 -3.47 -10.43
CA MET A 197 9.08 -2.59 -9.73
C MET A 197 7.63 -3.11 -9.79
N ASN A 198 7.21 -3.65 -10.93
CA ASN A 198 5.92 -4.32 -11.09
C ASN A 198 5.77 -5.49 -10.11
N ASN A 199 6.76 -6.39 -10.07
CA ASN A 199 6.75 -7.56 -9.18
C ASN A 199 6.69 -7.16 -7.70
N LEU A 200 7.46 -6.13 -7.29
CA LEU A 200 7.43 -5.61 -5.94
C LEU A 200 6.04 -5.04 -5.57
N LEU A 201 5.42 -4.26 -6.47
CA LEU A 201 4.09 -3.69 -6.24
C LEU A 201 2.98 -4.75 -6.23
N LYS A 202 3.06 -5.79 -7.08
CA LYS A 202 2.16 -6.96 -6.99
C LYS A 202 2.32 -7.72 -5.68
N SER A 203 3.54 -7.80 -5.15
CA SER A 203 3.73 -8.36 -3.81
C SER A 203 3.08 -7.49 -2.74
N VAL A 204 3.16 -6.16 -2.84
CA VAL A 204 2.49 -5.23 -1.93
C VAL A 204 0.96 -5.36 -2.02
N GLU A 205 0.42 -5.40 -3.24
CA GLU A 205 -1.00 -5.66 -3.51
C GLU A 205 -1.47 -6.93 -2.78
N ASN A 206 -0.75 -8.04 -2.96
CA ASN A 206 -1.07 -9.32 -2.33
C ASN A 206 -0.96 -9.26 -0.80
N SER A 207 0.05 -8.56 -0.26
CA SER A 207 0.20 -8.37 1.19
C SER A 207 -1.02 -7.66 1.78
N PHE A 208 -1.48 -6.58 1.15
CA PHE A 208 -2.66 -5.85 1.63
C PHE A 208 -3.96 -6.61 1.42
N ASN A 209 -4.15 -7.29 0.28
CA ASN A 209 -5.37 -8.06 0.02
C ASN A 209 -5.45 -9.34 0.88
N LYS A 210 -4.48 -10.24 0.71
CA LYS A 210 -4.52 -11.58 1.34
C LYS A 210 -4.00 -11.57 2.77
N GLY A 211 -3.02 -10.72 3.08
CA GLY A 211 -2.37 -10.66 4.38
C GLY A 211 -3.10 -9.75 5.37
N VAL A 212 -3.67 -8.63 4.92
CA VAL A 212 -4.30 -7.63 5.80
C VAL A 212 -5.82 -7.65 5.69
N ASP A 213 -6.38 -7.24 4.55
CA ASP A 213 -7.82 -7.12 4.32
C ASP A 213 -8.54 -8.41 4.65
N LYS A 214 -8.14 -9.52 4.01
CA LYS A 214 -8.75 -10.83 4.25
C LYS A 214 -8.71 -11.25 5.71
N ASN A 215 -7.57 -11.12 6.40
CA ASN A 215 -7.46 -11.55 7.79
C ASN A 215 -8.33 -10.71 8.72
N ILE A 216 -8.38 -9.39 8.53
CA ILE A 216 -9.26 -8.53 9.33
C ILE A 216 -10.73 -8.82 9.02
N ARG A 217 -11.09 -8.95 7.75
CA ARG A 217 -12.46 -9.18 7.28
C ARG A 217 -13.02 -10.52 7.76
N ASP A 218 -12.26 -11.60 7.58
CA ASP A 218 -12.68 -12.96 7.93
C ASP A 218 -12.89 -13.11 9.46
N ASN A 219 -12.28 -12.24 10.27
CA ASN A 219 -12.38 -12.27 11.74
C ASN A 219 -13.21 -11.09 12.30
N LEU A 220 -13.86 -10.32 11.43
CA LEU A 220 -14.58 -9.11 11.84
C LEU A 220 -15.81 -9.42 12.70
N GLU A 221 -16.49 -10.54 12.43
CA GLU A 221 -17.68 -10.96 13.19
C GLU A 221 -17.34 -11.33 14.63
N GLU A 222 -16.16 -11.95 14.83
CA GLU A 222 -15.65 -12.41 16.12
C GLU A 222 -14.97 -11.28 16.92
N ALA A 223 -14.69 -10.14 16.28
CA ALA A 223 -14.05 -9.01 16.93
C ALA A 223 -14.94 -8.40 18.03
N PRO A 224 -14.35 -7.89 19.13
CA PRO A 224 -15.10 -7.15 20.14
C PRO A 224 -15.86 -5.98 19.52
N GLU A 225 -17.12 -5.79 19.92
CA GLU A 225 -18.04 -4.82 19.29
C GLU A 225 -17.44 -3.41 19.20
N LYS A 226 -16.74 -2.99 20.27
CA LYS A 226 -16.06 -1.70 20.38
C LYS A 226 -14.96 -1.44 19.34
N PHE A 227 -14.44 -2.47 18.68
CA PHE A 227 -13.42 -2.33 17.63
C PHE A 227 -13.95 -2.56 16.22
N LYS A 228 -15.20 -3.01 16.06
CA LYS A 228 -15.74 -3.40 14.74
C LYS A 228 -15.72 -2.25 13.73
N LEU A 229 -16.08 -1.04 14.14
CA LEU A 229 -16.08 0.12 13.25
C LEU A 229 -14.66 0.45 12.77
N SER A 230 -13.70 0.53 13.69
CA SER A 230 -12.30 0.76 13.35
C SER A 230 -11.74 -0.34 12.44
N LEU A 231 -12.05 -1.61 12.72
CA LEU A 231 -11.64 -2.74 11.87
C LEU A 231 -12.31 -2.70 10.49
N GLN A 232 -13.58 -2.29 10.38
CA GLN A 232 -14.25 -2.07 9.09
C GLN A 232 -13.58 -0.96 8.27
N SER A 233 -13.22 0.15 8.91
CA SER A 233 -12.46 1.22 8.26
C SER A 233 -11.09 0.71 7.78
N LEU A 234 -10.41 -0.11 8.58
CA LEU A 234 -9.13 -0.71 8.19
C LEU A 234 -9.29 -1.75 7.07
N VAL A 235 -10.36 -2.54 7.04
CA VAL A 235 -10.69 -3.45 5.91
C VAL A 235 -10.77 -2.67 4.60
N LYS A 236 -11.48 -1.54 4.60
CA LYS A 236 -11.59 -0.69 3.41
C LYS A 236 -10.25 -0.06 3.04
N ALA A 237 -9.52 0.48 4.01
CA ALA A 237 -8.21 1.08 3.77
C ALA A 237 -7.22 0.07 3.18
N ALA A 238 -7.20 -1.17 3.70
CA ALA A 238 -6.35 -2.23 3.20
C ALA A 238 -6.72 -2.63 1.76
N LYS A 239 -8.02 -2.71 1.45
CA LYS A 239 -8.50 -2.93 0.08
C LYS A 239 -8.04 -1.80 -0.85
N ASP A 240 -8.28 -0.54 -0.49
CA ASP A 240 -7.92 0.61 -1.31
C ASP A 240 -6.40 0.71 -1.54
N LEU A 241 -5.58 0.38 -0.53
CA LEU A 241 -4.12 0.29 -0.67
C LEU A 241 -3.70 -0.85 -1.61
N SER A 242 -4.40 -1.98 -1.56
CA SER A 242 -4.17 -3.09 -2.48
C SER A 242 -4.48 -2.68 -3.91
N ASP A 243 -5.68 -2.14 -4.14
CA ASP A 243 -6.14 -1.68 -5.46
C ASP A 243 -5.18 -0.62 -6.02
N ALA A 244 -4.78 0.37 -5.21
CA ALA A 244 -3.80 1.37 -5.60
C ALA A 244 -2.44 0.76 -5.98
N ALA A 245 -1.93 -0.21 -5.21
CA ALA A 245 -0.67 -0.88 -5.50
C ALA A 245 -0.74 -1.68 -6.82
N GLY A 246 -1.83 -2.41 -7.06
CA GLY A 246 -2.07 -3.14 -8.31
C GLY A 246 -2.17 -2.21 -9.52
N LEU A 247 -2.92 -1.11 -9.39
CA LEU A 247 -3.04 -0.08 -10.44
C LEU A 247 -1.69 0.55 -10.77
N ILE A 248 -0.90 0.91 -9.75
CA ILE A 248 0.43 1.48 -9.97
C ILE A 248 1.38 0.43 -10.56
N ALA A 249 1.27 -0.85 -10.18
CA ALA A 249 2.07 -1.92 -10.76
C ALA A 249 1.88 -1.99 -12.29
N ALA A 250 0.65 -1.81 -12.77
CA ALA A 250 0.34 -1.76 -14.20
C ALA A 250 1.08 -0.63 -14.96
N LEU A 251 1.50 0.44 -14.27
CA LEU A 251 2.33 1.50 -14.87
C LEU A 251 3.78 1.07 -15.13
N PHE A 252 4.21 -0.07 -14.58
CA PHE A 252 5.57 -0.59 -14.67
C PHE A 252 5.66 -1.88 -15.50
N ASN A 253 4.66 -2.20 -16.31
CA ASN A 253 4.81 -3.22 -17.35
C ASN A 253 5.69 -2.71 -18.49
#